data_AF-A0A3M2MCT6-F1
#
_entry.id   AF-A0A3M2MCT6-F1
#
_cell.length_a   1.000
_cell.length_b   1.000
_cell.length_c   1.000
_cell.angle_alpha   90.00
_cell.angle_beta   90.00
_cell.angle_gamma   90.00
#
_symmetry.space_group_name_H-M   'P 1'
#
loop_
_entity.id
_entity.type
_entity.pdbx_description
1 polymer ?
#
loop_
_entity_poly.entity_id
_entity_poly.type
_entity_poly.pdbx_seq_one_letter_code
_entity_poly.pdbx_strand_id
1 'polypeptide(L)'
;MLYLVYRIRLTPAAEADPRAFWNWAQEREKWFYEGLDTVLAARWTVRTVGAGVHTLEHTVTFADEAAWGRYRRQVAERSLDPVWEERRTEQGTWWQILDAALHSDPPVALGFDHTPGE
;
A
#
# COMPACT_ATOMS: atom_id res chain seq x y z
N MET A 1 2.81 0.46 -16.68
CA MET A 1 2.87 0.91 -15.28
C MET A 1 3.47 -0.19 -14.42
N LEU A 2 3.99 0.19 -13.26
CA LEU A 2 4.55 -0.72 -12.27
C LEU A 2 3.69 -0.70 -11.00
N TYR A 3 3.47 -1.85 -10.39
CA TYR A 3 2.63 -2.01 -9.21
C TYR A 3 3.40 -2.74 -8.12
N LEU A 4 3.54 -2.09 -6.97
CA LEU A 4 4.01 -2.72 -5.74
C LEU A 4 2.80 -3.23 -4.96
N VAL A 5 2.70 -4.55 -4.82
CA VAL A 5 1.56 -5.22 -4.19
C VAL A 5 2.03 -5.86 -2.90
N TYR A 6 1.43 -5.45 -1.78
CA TYR A 6 1.62 -6.09 -0.49
C TYR A 6 0.40 -6.93 -0.14
N ARG A 7 0.63 -8.17 0.31
CA ARG A 7 -0.39 -8.97 0.97
C ARG A 7 -0.20 -8.88 2.47
N ILE A 8 -1.27 -8.52 3.17
CA ILE A 8 -1.22 -8.06 4.54
C ILE A 8 -2.21 -8.86 5.39
N ARG A 9 -1.80 -9.28 6.57
CA ARG A 9 -2.67 -9.85 7.60
C ARG A 9 -2.80 -8.87 8.76
N LEU A 10 -4.03 -8.62 9.19
CA LEU A 10 -4.28 -7.82 10.39
C LEU A 10 -3.78 -8.54 11.64
N THR A 11 -3.28 -7.79 12.62
CA THR A 11 -2.99 -8.35 13.93
C THR A 11 -4.30 -8.65 14.67
N PRO A 12 -4.29 -9.51 15.71
CA PRO A 12 -5.48 -9.75 16.52
C PRO A 12 -6.07 -8.46 17.13
N ALA A 13 -5.22 -7.48 17.46
CA ALA A 13 -5.66 -6.19 17.97
C ALA A 13 -6.42 -5.38 16.92
N ALA A 14 -5.93 -5.36 15.68
CA ALA A 14 -6.59 -4.71 14.56
C ALA A 14 -7.90 -5.40 14.16
N GLU A 15 -7.97 -6.73 14.26
CA GLU A 15 -9.20 -7.49 14.01
C GLU A 15 -10.26 -7.24 15.10
N ALA A 16 -9.84 -7.04 16.36
CA ALA A 16 -10.74 -6.77 17.48
C ALA A 16 -11.39 -5.38 17.40
N ASP A 17 -10.71 -4.39 16.80
CA ASP A 17 -11.27 -3.06 16.53
C ASP A 17 -11.03 -2.62 15.07
N PRO A 18 -11.86 -3.11 14.12
CA PRO A 18 -11.71 -2.77 12.72
C PRO A 18 -11.91 -1.28 12.43
N ARG A 19 -12.69 -0.57 13.27
CA ARG A 19 -12.94 0.86 13.09
C ARG A 19 -11.68 1.66 13.39
N ALA A 20 -11.03 1.39 14.53
CA ALA A 20 -9.77 2.02 14.87
C ALA A 20 -8.70 1.72 13.81
N PHE A 21 -8.63 0.46 13.35
CA PHE A 21 -7.73 0.07 12.28
C PHE A 21 -7.93 0.90 11.00
N TRP A 22 -9.16 0.98 10.47
CA TRP A 22 -9.40 1.70 9.21
C TRP A 22 -9.20 3.21 9.33
N ASN A 23 -9.51 3.80 10.49
CA ASN A 23 -9.21 5.21 10.75
C ASN A 23 -7.69 5.45 10.73
N TRP A 24 -6.93 4.64 11.45
CA TRP A 24 -5.47 4.73 11.46
C TRP A 24 -4.87 4.50 10.07
N ALA A 25 -5.36 3.51 9.32
CA ALA A 25 -4.88 3.21 7.97
C ALA A 25 -5.10 4.40 7.02
N GLN A 26 -6.27 5.06 7.08
CA GLN A 26 -6.56 6.24 6.28
C GLN A 26 -5.62 7.41 6.63
N GLU A 27 -5.42 7.69 7.92
CA GLU A 27 -4.54 8.77 8.38
C GLU A 27 -3.09 8.50 7.99
N ARG A 28 -2.64 7.25 8.15
CA ARG A 28 -1.31 6.81 7.75
C ARG A 28 -1.11 6.96 6.25
N GLU A 29 -2.06 6.55 5.42
CA GLU A 29 -1.93 6.65 3.97
C GLU A 29 -1.69 8.09 3.52
N LYS A 30 -2.52 9.02 4.03
CA LYS A 30 -2.39 10.46 3.76
C LYS A 30 -1.01 10.96 4.16
N TRP A 31 -0.60 10.74 5.41
CA TRP A 31 0.70 11.18 5.93
C TRP A 31 1.89 10.56 5.19
N PHE A 32 1.82 9.27 4.89
CA PHE A 32 2.95 8.52 4.34
C PHE A 32 3.24 8.93 2.89
N TYR A 33 2.18 9.13 2.08
CA TYR A 33 2.32 9.53 0.68
C TYR A 33 2.34 11.04 0.45
N GLU A 34 2.09 11.85 1.49
CA GLU A 34 2.16 13.31 1.38
C GLU A 34 3.51 13.75 0.79
N GLY A 35 3.45 14.55 -0.27
CA GLY A 35 4.63 15.09 -0.96
C GLY A 35 5.45 14.07 -1.78
N LEU A 36 4.96 12.84 -1.99
CA LEU A 36 5.58 11.87 -2.90
C LEU A 36 4.97 11.98 -4.29
N ASP A 37 5.69 12.59 -5.24
CA ASP A 37 5.25 12.84 -6.62
C ASP A 37 5.29 11.60 -7.52
N THR A 38 5.95 10.52 -7.06
CA THR A 38 6.13 9.29 -7.83
C THR A 38 4.97 8.29 -7.71
N VAL A 39 4.12 8.44 -6.69
CA VAL A 39 2.99 7.53 -6.43
C VAL A 39 1.77 8.04 -7.19
N LEU A 40 1.32 7.27 -8.18
CA LEU A 40 0.18 7.63 -9.02
C LEU A 40 -1.16 7.24 -8.40
N ALA A 41 -1.17 6.14 -7.64
CA ALA A 41 -2.34 5.67 -6.90
C ALA A 41 -1.92 4.73 -5.77
N ALA A 42 -2.73 4.68 -4.72
CA ALA A 42 -2.73 3.64 -3.70
C ALA A 42 -4.14 3.04 -3.62
N ARG A 43 -4.25 1.71 -3.60
CA ARG A 43 -5.53 1.01 -3.54
C ARG A 43 -5.49 -0.11 -2.51
N TRP A 44 -6.56 -0.21 -1.73
CA TRP A 44 -6.79 -1.30 -0.78
C TRP A 44 -7.91 -2.20 -1.28
N THR A 45 -7.72 -3.51 -1.17
CA THR A 45 -8.77 -4.50 -1.37
C THR A 45 -8.78 -5.49 -0.21
N VAL A 46 -9.96 -6.01 0.10
CA VAL A 46 -10.14 -7.09 1.09
C VAL A 46 -10.31 -8.39 0.32
N ARG A 47 -9.53 -9.40 0.67
CA ARG A 47 -9.69 -10.74 0.11
C ARG A 47 -10.91 -11.42 0.74
N THR A 48 -11.99 -11.55 -0.02
CA THR A 48 -13.25 -12.15 0.45
C THR A 48 -13.40 -13.63 0.08
N VAL A 49 -12.61 -14.13 -0.87
CA VAL A 49 -12.64 -15.53 -1.33
C VAL A 49 -11.21 -16.04 -1.59
N GLY A 50 -10.96 -17.33 -1.36
CA GLY A 50 -9.70 -18.02 -1.66
C GLY A 50 -8.80 -18.21 -0.43
N ALA A 51 -7.55 -18.64 -0.66
CA ALA A 51 -6.59 -18.81 0.43
C ALA A 51 -6.27 -17.47 1.11
N GLY A 52 -6.36 -17.43 2.44
CA GLY A 52 -6.14 -16.22 3.23
C GLY A 52 -7.30 -15.23 3.20
N VAL A 53 -8.55 -15.70 3.24
CA VAL A 53 -9.74 -14.83 3.45
C VAL A 53 -9.48 -13.85 4.60
N HIS A 54 -9.97 -12.62 4.46
CA HIS A 54 -9.77 -11.47 5.36
C HIS A 54 -8.36 -10.87 5.39
N THR A 55 -7.42 -11.37 4.58
CA THR A 55 -6.21 -10.60 4.28
C THR A 55 -6.52 -9.39 3.41
N LEU A 56 -5.65 -8.39 3.48
CA LEU A 56 -5.73 -7.19 2.67
C LEU A 56 -4.68 -7.26 1.55
N GLU A 57 -5.00 -6.65 0.42
CA GLU A 57 -4.00 -6.33 -0.60
C GLU A 57 -3.91 -4.80 -0.72
N HIS A 58 -2.68 -4.29 -0.67
CA HIS A 58 -2.39 -2.88 -0.84
C HIS A 58 -1.47 -2.71 -2.06
N THR A 59 -2.00 -2.04 -3.08
CA THR A 59 -1.33 -1.83 -4.36
C THR A 59 -0.93 -0.37 -4.49
N VAL A 60 0.35 -0.13 -4.77
CA VAL A 60 0.91 1.20 -5.04
C VAL A 60 1.38 1.26 -6.49
N THR A 61 0.87 2.24 -7.24
CA THR A 61 1.13 2.37 -8.67
C THR A 61 2.20 3.42 -8.95
N PHE A 62 3.15 3.07 -9.81
CA PHE A 62 4.20 3.93 -10.33
C PHE A 62 4.17 3.94 -11.87
N ALA A 63 4.71 5.00 -12.47
CA ALA A 63 4.83 5.07 -13.93
C ALA A 63 5.71 3.94 -14.49
N ASP A 64 6.87 3.70 -13.87
CA ASP A 64 7.92 2.78 -14.30
C ASP A 64 8.87 2.39 -13.13
N GLU A 65 9.87 1.55 -13.39
CA GLU A 65 10.88 1.18 -12.38
C GLU A 65 11.73 2.37 -11.89
N ALA A 66 11.95 3.39 -12.72
CA ALA A 66 12.72 4.56 -12.33
C ALA A 66 11.97 5.41 -11.30
N ALA A 67 10.66 5.58 -11.46
CA ALA A 67 9.77 6.21 -10.50
C ALA A 67 9.76 5.43 -9.17
N TRP A 68 9.68 4.10 -9.22
CA TRP A 68 9.79 3.26 -8.02
C TRP A 68 11.16 3.40 -7.33
N GLY A 69 12.25 3.49 -8.11
CA GLY A 69 13.58 3.73 -7.57
C GLY A 69 13.70 5.09 -6.86
N ARG A 70 13.11 6.15 -7.43
CA ARG A 70 13.04 7.48 -6.80
C ARG A 70 12.20 7.47 -5.53
N TYR A 71 11.02 6.85 -5.57
CA TYR A 71 10.17 6.62 -4.40
C TYR A 71 10.96 5.96 -3.26
N ARG A 72 11.67 4.86 -3.55
CA ARG A 72 12.48 4.17 -2.55
C ARG A 72 13.58 5.03 -1.94
N ARG A 73 14.20 5.89 -2.75
CA ARG A 73 15.20 6.84 -2.25
C ARG A 73 14.58 7.88 -1.32
N GLN A 74 13.46 8.48 -1.72
CA GLN A 74 12.73 9.46 -0.88
C GLN A 74 12.29 8.83 0.45
N VAL A 75 11.79 7.60 0.42
CA VAL A 75 11.43 6.85 1.66
C VAL A 75 12.66 6.59 2.53
N ALA A 76 13.80 6.20 1.93
CA ALA A 76 15.04 5.99 2.67
C ALA A 76 15.55 7.30 3.31
N GLU A 77 15.45 8.42 2.61
CA GLU A 77 15.80 9.74 3.15
C GLU A 77 14.89 10.14 4.32
N ARG A 78 13.57 9.94 4.19
CA ARG A 78 12.61 10.19 5.28
C ARG A 78 12.86 9.28 6.50
N SER A 79 13.29 8.04 6.29
CA SER A 79 13.60 7.09 7.39
C SER A 79 14.79 7.50 8.25
N LEU A 80 15.55 8.52 7.85
CA LEU A 80 16.62 9.10 8.67
C LEU A 80 16.06 10.02 9.78
N ASP A 81 14.83 10.50 9.65
CA ASP A 81 14.13 11.22 10.72
C ASP A 81 13.54 10.20 11.72
N PRO A 82 14.00 10.18 12.98
CA PRO A 82 13.53 9.22 13.99
C PRO A 82 12.02 9.31 14.27
N VAL A 83 11.44 10.52 14.24
CA VAL A 83 10.00 10.70 14.51
C VAL A 83 9.18 10.15 13.36
N TRP A 84 9.65 10.36 12.13
CA TRP A 84 9.01 9.79 10.95
C TRP A 84 9.10 8.27 10.94
N GLU A 85 10.27 7.72 11.28
CA GLU A 85 10.51 6.28 11.30
C GLU A 85 9.75 5.57 12.42
N GLU A 86 9.68 6.15 13.61
CA GLU A 86 8.83 5.65 14.71
C GLU A 86 7.38 5.52 14.22
N ARG A 87 6.81 6.59 13.68
CA ARG A 87 5.44 6.57 13.13
C ARG A 87 5.28 5.56 11.98
N ARG A 88 6.28 5.42 11.11
CA ARG A 88 6.24 4.42 10.02
C ARG A 88 6.13 2.99 10.59
N THR A 89 6.88 2.70 11.65
CA THR A 89 6.98 1.37 12.24
C THR A 89 5.80 0.99 13.13
N GLU A 90 4.97 1.95 13.57
CA GLU A 90 3.68 1.69 14.25
C GLU A 90 2.78 0.71 13.50
N GLN A 91 2.97 0.58 12.19
CA GLN A 91 2.27 -0.38 11.36
C GLN A 91 2.35 -1.82 11.87
N GLY A 92 3.43 -2.18 12.58
CA GLY A 92 3.60 -3.52 13.17
C GLY A 92 2.55 -3.85 14.24
N THR A 93 1.92 -2.85 14.84
CA THR A 93 0.80 -3.02 15.77
C THR A 93 -0.48 -3.43 15.04
N TRP A 94 -0.64 -3.01 13.80
CA TRP A 94 -1.88 -3.14 13.05
C TRP A 94 -1.86 -4.29 12.05
N TRP A 95 -0.71 -4.55 11.44
CA TRP A 95 -0.61 -5.61 10.44
C TRP A 95 0.79 -6.22 10.30
N GLN A 96 0.81 -7.37 9.63
CA GLN A 96 2.00 -8.07 9.19
C GLN A 96 1.98 -8.21 7.67
N ILE A 97 3.12 -7.93 7.03
CA ILE A 97 3.30 -8.20 5.60
C ILE A 97 3.56 -9.69 5.44
N LEU A 98 2.67 -10.38 4.73
CA LEU A 98 2.79 -11.79 4.40
C LEU A 98 3.64 -12.00 3.14
N ASP A 99 3.54 -11.05 2.20
CA ASP A 99 4.12 -11.15 0.88
C ASP A 99 4.26 -9.76 0.24
N ALA A 100 5.20 -9.64 -0.69
CA ALA A 100 5.42 -8.42 -1.46
C ALA A 100 5.87 -8.78 -2.88
N ALA A 101 5.23 -8.17 -3.88
CA ALA A 101 5.55 -8.41 -5.28
C ALA A 101 5.59 -7.10 -6.08
N LEU A 102 6.40 -7.11 -7.15
CA LEU A 102 6.38 -6.07 -8.18
C LEU A 102 5.80 -6.67 -9.46
N HIS A 103 4.77 -6.00 -9.98
CA HIS A 103 4.09 -6.38 -11.20
C HIS A 103 4.24 -5.24 -12.20
N SER A 104 4.28 -5.56 -13.49
CA SER A 104 4.30 -4.59 -14.57
C SER A 104 3.18 -4.91 -15.55
N ASP A 105 2.63 -3.89 -16.19
CA ASP A 105 1.72 -4.12 -17.30
C ASP A 105 2.38 -4.96 -18.41
N PRO A 106 1.59 -5.78 -19.13
CA PRO A 106 2.06 -6.41 -20.34
C PRO A 106 2.39 -5.36 -21.43
N PRO A 107 3.19 -5.72 -22.46
CA PRO A 107 3.58 -4.79 -23.52
C PRO A 107 2.43 -4.38 -24.46
N VAL A 108 1.23 -4.90 -24.22
CA VAL A 108 0.03 -4.65 -25.01
C VAL A 108 -1.13 -4.29 -24.08
N ALA A 109 -1.96 -3.33 -24.47
CA ALA A 109 -3.14 -2.96 -23.70
C ALA A 109 -4.15 -4.13 -23.70
N LEU A 110 -4.41 -4.69 -22.53
CA LEU A 110 -5.36 -5.76 -22.30
C LEU A 110 -6.30 -5.37 -21.15
N GLY A 111 -7.59 -5.70 -21.28
CA GLY A 111 -8.63 -5.35 -20.30
C GLY A 111 -9.54 -4.20 -20.75
N PHE A 112 -10.62 -3.99 -20.02
CA PHE A 112 -11.54 -2.86 -20.21
C PHE A 112 -11.83 -2.23 -18.85
N ASP A 113 -11.57 -0.92 -18.71
CA ASP A 113 -12.04 -0.16 -17.56
C ASP A 113 -13.44 0.38 -17.86
N HIS A 114 -14.43 -0.07 -17.09
CA HIS A 114 -15.70 0.63 -17.00
C HIS A 114 -15.61 1.52 -15.76
N THR A 115 -15.21 2.77 -15.94
CA THR A 115 -15.45 3.78 -14.92
C THR A 115 -16.97 4.00 -14.89
N PRO A 116 -17.70 3.62 -13.82
CA PRO A 116 -19.08 4.04 -13.70
C PRO A 116 -19.08 5.57 -13.68
N GLY A 117 -19.88 6.21 -14.53
CA GLY A 117 -19.97 7.67 -14.60
C GLY A 117 -20.25 8.27 -13.22
N GLU A 118 -19.56 9.38 -12.94
CA GLU A 118 -19.75 10.22 -11.74
C GLU A 118 -21.22 10.64 -11.51
#